data_AF-A0A496Z5Z2-F1
#
_entry.id   AF-A0A496Z5Z2-F1
#
_cell.length_a   1.000
_cell.length_b   1.000
_cell.length_c   1.000
_cell.angle_alpha   90.00
_cell.angle_beta   90.00
_cell.angle_gamma   90.00
#
_symmetry.space_group_name_H-M   'P 1'
#
loop_
_entity.id
_entity.type
_entity.pdbx_description
1 polymer ?
#
loop_
_entity_poly.entity_id
_entity_poly.type
_entity_poly.pdbx_seq_one_letter_code
_entity_poly.pdbx_strand_id
1 'polypeptide(L)'
;MKKLLLILTLFLLSTTAQALDPCMTGSWYDPEQPGFGVNIEAHDVYTASYLYTFDGDSRPVWYVMLGDKILTMSVAYVLDDDDFITKEVEVGVAEIIPITDGVIRFRYSLIAEVDPDGGGVRICRGDHCDGDYIFKQLTRPLECEK
;
A
#
# COMPACT_ATOMS: atom_id res chain seq x y z
N MET A 1 -12.66 -23.95 38.79
CA MET A 1 -13.10 -22.58 38.44
C MET A 1 -12.01 -21.70 37.83
N LYS A 2 -10.77 -21.65 38.35
CA LYS A 2 -9.68 -20.82 37.75
C LYS A 2 -9.26 -21.21 36.32
N LYS A 3 -9.30 -22.50 35.95
CA LYS A 3 -8.98 -22.96 34.57
C LYS A 3 -10.02 -22.55 33.52
N LEU A 4 -11.27 -22.32 33.93
CA LEU A 4 -12.34 -21.88 33.03
C LEU A 4 -12.24 -20.37 32.73
N LEU A 5 -11.75 -19.59 33.70
CA LEU A 5 -11.52 -18.15 33.54
C LEU A 5 -10.38 -17.86 32.54
N LEU A 6 -9.34 -18.71 32.50
CA LEU A 6 -8.17 -18.53 31.63
C LEU A 6 -8.49 -18.80 30.14
N ILE A 7 -9.41 -19.73 29.85
CA ILE A 7 -9.84 -20.05 28.48
C ILE A 7 -10.73 -18.94 27.92
N LEU A 8 -11.55 -18.31 28.77
CA LEU A 8 -12.43 -17.20 28.36
C LEU A 8 -11.63 -15.94 27.98
N THR A 9 -10.48 -15.70 28.61
CA THR A 9 -9.56 -14.60 28.28
C THR A 9 -8.79 -14.81 26.97
N LEU A 10 -8.56 -16.05 26.51
CA LEU A 10 -7.86 -16.31 25.25
C LEU A 10 -8.74 -16.09 24.01
N PHE A 11 -10.06 -16.24 24.14
CA PHE A 11 -11.00 -16.04 23.03
C PHE A 11 -11.29 -14.56 22.71
N LEU A 12 -11.02 -13.64 23.64
CA LEU A 12 -11.30 -12.20 23.47
C LEU A 12 -10.19 -11.42 22.73
N LEU A 13 -9.06 -12.06 22.41
CA LEU A 13 -7.92 -11.43 21.74
C LEU A 13 -7.72 -11.93 20.30
N SER A 14 -8.72 -12.58 19.72
CA SER A 14 -8.74 -12.81 18.28
C SER A 14 -9.20 -11.52 17.60
N THR A 15 -8.30 -10.54 17.50
CA THR A 15 -8.43 -9.49 16.49
C THR A 15 -8.34 -10.21 15.16
N THR A 16 -9.50 -10.52 14.57
CA THR A 16 -9.56 -10.96 13.19
C THR A 16 -9.00 -9.82 12.38
N ALA A 17 -7.76 -9.96 11.96
CA ALA A 17 -7.22 -9.08 10.97
C ALA A 17 -8.05 -9.36 9.70
N GLN A 18 -8.96 -8.45 9.41
CA GLN A 18 -9.86 -8.51 8.26
C GLN A 18 -9.17 -7.89 7.06
N ALA A 19 -9.48 -8.40 5.86
CA ALA A 19 -9.22 -7.68 4.63
C ALA A 19 -9.96 -6.33 4.66
N LEU A 20 -9.51 -5.36 3.86
CA LEU A 20 -10.23 -4.10 3.72
C LEU A 20 -11.65 -4.36 3.22
N ASP A 21 -12.60 -3.60 3.75
CA ASP A 21 -13.97 -3.62 3.29
C ASP A 21 -14.01 -3.21 1.81
N PRO A 22 -14.68 -3.97 0.91
CA PRO A 22 -14.84 -3.60 -0.50
C PRO A 22 -15.35 -2.16 -0.71
N CYS A 23 -16.08 -1.62 0.25
CA CYS A 23 -16.58 -0.25 0.31
C CYS A 23 -15.52 0.83 0.40
N MET A 24 -14.28 0.45 0.68
CA MET A 24 -13.13 1.34 0.69
C MET A 24 -12.50 1.52 -0.68
N THR A 25 -13.02 0.85 -1.72
CA THR A 25 -12.61 1.06 -3.10
C THR A 25 -12.79 2.52 -3.50
N GLY A 26 -11.75 3.12 -4.08
CA GLY A 26 -11.77 4.51 -4.54
C GLY A 26 -10.41 5.18 -4.52
N SER A 27 -10.41 6.48 -4.78
CA SER A 27 -9.21 7.32 -4.71
C SER A 27 -9.12 8.02 -3.36
N TRP A 28 -7.92 8.02 -2.79
CA TRP A 28 -7.61 8.58 -1.48
C TRP A 28 -6.46 9.57 -1.63
N TYR A 29 -6.52 10.73 -0.98
CA TYR A 29 -5.56 11.82 -1.19
C TYR A 29 -5.11 12.47 0.10
N ASP A 30 -3.92 13.09 0.07
CA ASP A 30 -3.43 13.97 1.13
C ASP A 30 -3.94 15.41 0.91
N PRO A 31 -4.77 15.98 1.81
CA PRO A 31 -5.24 17.35 1.67
C PRO A 31 -4.13 18.41 1.81
N GLU A 32 -2.98 18.06 2.40
CA GLU A 32 -1.83 18.96 2.54
C GLU A 32 -0.91 18.92 1.31
N GLN A 33 -1.04 17.89 0.45
CA GLN A 33 -0.22 17.69 -0.74
C GLN A 33 -1.09 17.41 -1.98
N PRO A 34 -1.59 18.45 -2.68
CA PRO A 34 -2.43 18.29 -3.86
C PRO A 34 -1.75 17.43 -4.94
N GLY A 35 -2.48 16.43 -5.45
CA GLY A 35 -1.98 15.51 -6.47
C GLY A 35 -1.25 14.28 -5.92
N PHE A 36 -1.11 14.15 -4.59
CA PHE A 36 -0.57 12.96 -3.94
C PHE A 36 -1.68 12.12 -3.31
N GLY A 37 -1.60 10.80 -3.50
CA GLY A 37 -2.65 9.89 -3.06
C GLY A 37 -2.45 8.47 -3.56
N VAL A 38 -3.42 7.61 -3.25
CA VAL A 38 -3.43 6.19 -3.60
C VAL A 38 -4.82 5.79 -4.10
N ASN A 39 -4.87 4.92 -5.11
CA ASN A 39 -6.11 4.27 -5.54
C ASN A 39 -6.18 2.89 -4.93
N ILE A 40 -7.34 2.53 -4.39
CA ILE A 40 -7.57 1.25 -3.71
C ILE A 40 -8.71 0.53 -4.42
N GLU A 41 -8.51 -0.75 -4.72
CA GLU A 41 -9.49 -1.72 -5.18
C GLU A 41 -9.55 -2.84 -4.14
N ALA A 42 -10.53 -2.75 -3.24
CA ALA A 42 -10.72 -3.70 -2.16
C ALA A 42 -11.73 -4.78 -2.57
N HIS A 43 -11.37 -6.04 -2.35
CA HIS A 43 -12.22 -7.20 -2.47
C HIS A 43 -12.19 -8.00 -1.16
N ASP A 44 -13.13 -8.93 -0.98
CA ASP A 44 -13.25 -9.73 0.24
C ASP A 44 -11.97 -10.52 0.60
N VAL A 45 -11.14 -10.83 -0.40
CA VAL A 45 -9.99 -11.73 -0.29
C VAL A 45 -8.64 -11.08 -0.61
N TYR A 46 -8.62 -9.97 -1.33
CA TYR A 46 -7.41 -9.24 -1.68
C TYR A 46 -7.70 -7.77 -1.91
N THR A 47 -6.66 -6.95 -1.83
CA THR A 47 -6.65 -5.54 -2.18
C THR A 47 -5.57 -5.33 -3.24
N ALA A 48 -5.96 -4.67 -4.34
CA ALA A 48 -5.02 -4.06 -5.25
C ALA A 48 -4.95 -2.56 -4.97
N SER A 49 -3.77 -1.97 -5.06
CA SER A 49 -3.57 -0.56 -4.79
C SER A 49 -2.49 0.02 -5.71
N TYR A 50 -2.63 1.29 -6.05
CA TYR A 50 -1.78 1.97 -7.02
C TYR A 50 -1.35 3.34 -6.47
N LEU A 51 -0.05 3.56 -6.41
CA LEU A 51 0.56 4.81 -5.95
C LEU A 51 1.40 5.42 -7.05
N TYR A 52 1.05 6.63 -7.48
CA TYR A 52 1.90 7.45 -8.35
C TYR A 52 2.75 8.40 -7.52
N THR A 53 4.05 8.40 -7.74
CA THR A 53 4.99 9.30 -7.08
C THR A 53 6.24 9.49 -7.93
N PHE A 54 7.32 9.99 -7.33
CA PHE A 54 8.61 10.16 -7.96
C PHE A 54 9.68 9.38 -7.21
N ASP A 55 10.61 8.76 -7.94
CA ASP A 55 11.76 8.05 -7.37
C ASP A 55 12.85 9.03 -6.85
N GLY A 56 13.99 8.49 -6.43
CA GLY A 56 15.12 9.29 -5.95
C GLY A 56 15.69 10.28 -6.97
N ASP A 57 15.52 10.01 -8.26
CA ASP A 57 15.98 10.83 -9.38
C ASP A 57 14.89 11.79 -9.88
N SER A 58 13.76 11.89 -9.17
CA SER A 58 12.58 12.67 -9.57
C SER A 58 11.93 12.20 -10.87
N ARG A 59 12.11 10.92 -11.24
CA ARG A 59 11.39 10.31 -12.35
C ARG A 59 10.01 9.84 -11.88
N PRO A 60 8.97 9.99 -12.70
CA PRO A 60 7.65 9.51 -12.37
C PRO A 60 7.64 7.97 -12.27
N VAL A 61 7.00 7.44 -11.22
CA VAL A 61 6.94 6.00 -10.96
C VAL A 61 5.54 5.61 -10.48
N TRP A 62 5.09 4.43 -10.92
CA TRP A 62 3.88 3.79 -10.44
C TRP A 62 4.26 2.56 -9.63
N TYR A 63 3.86 2.54 -8.36
CA TYR A 63 3.90 1.34 -7.55
C TYR A 63 2.55 0.62 -7.63
N VAL A 64 2.62 -0.69 -7.82
CA VAL A 64 1.47 -1.59 -7.73
C VAL A 64 1.62 -2.37 -6.43
N MET A 65 0.52 -2.53 -5.71
CA MET A 65 0.51 -3.16 -4.39
C MET A 65 -0.60 -4.22 -4.38
N LEU A 66 -0.27 -5.45 -4.00
CA LEU A 66 -1.23 -6.55 -3.94
C LEU A 66 -1.08 -7.36 -2.65
N GLY A 67 -2.18 -7.62 -1.94
CA GLY A 67 -2.17 -8.44 -0.73
C GLY A 67 -3.48 -8.36 0.04
N ASP A 68 -3.50 -8.78 1.31
CA ASP A 68 -4.66 -8.61 2.20
C ASP A 68 -4.44 -7.42 3.17
N LYS A 69 -3.60 -7.57 4.17
CA LYS A 69 -3.25 -6.59 5.21
C LYS A 69 -1.94 -5.91 4.88
N ILE A 70 -0.98 -6.73 4.46
CA ILE A 70 0.32 -6.31 3.99
C ILE A 70 0.31 -6.57 2.50
N LEU A 71 0.44 -5.50 1.74
CA LEU A 71 0.46 -5.55 0.29
C LEU A 71 1.92 -5.60 -0.13
N THR A 72 2.26 -6.57 -0.99
CA THR A 72 3.56 -6.61 -1.65
C THR A 72 3.59 -5.49 -2.67
N MET A 73 4.60 -4.62 -2.59
CA MET A 73 4.74 -3.47 -3.47
C MET A 73 5.76 -3.78 -4.56
N SER A 74 5.36 -3.59 -5.81
CA SER A 74 6.17 -3.80 -7.00
C SER A 74 6.21 -2.57 -7.89
N VAL A 75 7.20 -2.53 -8.78
CA VAL A 75 7.36 -1.51 -9.82
C VAL A 75 7.77 -2.19 -11.12
N ALA A 76 7.29 -1.69 -12.25
CA ALA A 76 7.83 -2.05 -13.56
C ALA A 76 9.00 -1.12 -13.91
N TYR A 77 10.16 -1.70 -14.22
CA TYR A 77 11.34 -0.97 -14.65
C TYR A 77 11.75 -1.36 -16.07
N VAL A 78 12.27 -0.42 -16.85
CA VAL A 78 12.79 -0.66 -18.21
C VAL A 78 14.25 -1.07 -18.09
N LEU A 79 14.58 -2.30 -18.50
CA LEU A 79 15.93 -2.85 -18.51
C LEU A 79 16.70 -2.45 -19.77
N ASP A 80 15.99 -2.28 -20.88
CA ASP A 80 16.56 -1.90 -22.17
C ASP A 80 15.57 -0.98 -22.89
N ASP A 81 15.99 0.26 -23.12
CA ASP A 81 15.17 1.29 -23.77
C ASP A 81 15.05 1.07 -25.29
N ASP A 82 16.04 0.42 -25.92
CA ASP A 82 16.01 0.17 -27.37
C ASP A 82 15.01 -0.96 -27.70
N ASP A 83 14.96 -1.98 -26.84
CA ASP A 83 14.09 -3.16 -27.02
C ASP A 83 12.82 -3.15 -26.14
N PHE A 84 12.58 -2.09 -25.36
CA PHE A 84 11.45 -1.96 -24.41
C PHE A 84 11.27 -3.16 -23.48
N ILE A 85 12.38 -3.73 -23.02
CA ILE A 85 12.34 -4.86 -22.09
C ILE A 85 11.99 -4.33 -20.71
N THR A 86 10.83 -4.73 -20.17
CA THR A 86 10.43 -4.36 -18.81
C THR A 86 10.49 -5.56 -17.86
N LYS A 87 10.81 -5.28 -16.60
CA LYS A 87 10.77 -6.26 -15.51
C LYS A 87 10.01 -5.69 -14.33
N GLU A 88 9.07 -6.47 -13.84
CA GLU A 88 8.43 -6.21 -12.55
C GLU A 88 9.34 -6.69 -11.43
N VAL A 89 9.53 -5.83 -10.43
CA VAL A 89 10.39 -6.09 -9.29
C VAL A 89 9.64 -5.77 -8.02
N GLU A 90 9.72 -6.66 -7.03
CA GLU A 90 9.23 -6.40 -5.67
C GLU A 90 10.20 -5.47 -4.95
N VAL A 91 9.68 -4.37 -4.43
CA VAL A 91 10.47 -3.25 -3.91
C VAL A 91 10.14 -2.89 -2.49
N GLY A 92 9.04 -3.42 -1.96
CA GLY A 92 8.51 -2.94 -0.69
C GLY A 92 7.31 -3.71 -0.20
N VAL A 93 6.79 -3.22 0.90
CA VAL A 93 5.48 -3.58 1.41
C VAL A 93 4.69 -2.32 1.75
N ALA A 94 3.37 -2.40 1.69
CA ALA A 94 2.47 -1.34 2.11
C ALA A 94 1.37 -1.89 3.04
N GLU A 95 0.83 -1.00 3.87
CA GLU A 95 -0.26 -1.28 4.80
C GLU A 95 -1.29 -0.15 4.70
N ILE A 96 -2.57 -0.51 4.63
CA ILE A 96 -3.69 0.42 4.62
C ILE A 96 -4.52 0.16 5.88
N ILE A 97 -4.63 1.17 6.73
CA ILE A 97 -5.31 1.07 8.03
C ILE A 97 -6.51 2.01 8.03
N PRO A 98 -7.76 1.51 8.06
CA PRO A 98 -8.94 2.34 8.26
C PRO A 98 -8.88 3.02 9.64
N ILE A 99 -9.07 4.35 9.69
CA ILE A 99 -9.16 5.09 10.96
C ILE A 99 -10.62 5.41 11.28
N THR A 100 -11.31 6.03 10.32
CA THR A 100 -12.75 6.35 10.38
C THR A 100 -13.36 6.24 8.98
N ASP A 101 -14.68 6.40 8.87
CA ASP A 101 -15.33 6.57 7.57
C ASP A 101 -14.65 7.72 6.79
N GLY A 102 -14.19 7.41 5.57
CA GLY A 102 -13.53 8.36 4.68
C GLY A 102 -12.11 8.79 5.08
N VAL A 103 -11.48 8.15 6.08
CA VAL A 103 -10.09 8.42 6.48
C VAL A 103 -9.28 7.14 6.67
N ILE A 104 -8.14 7.05 6.01
CA ILE A 104 -7.17 5.95 6.15
C ILE A 104 -5.79 6.47 6.57
N ARG A 105 -5.01 5.58 7.18
CA ARG A 105 -3.56 5.70 7.25
C ARG A 105 -2.94 4.77 6.22
N PHE A 106 -2.07 5.30 5.38
CA PHE A 106 -1.31 4.56 4.38
C PHE A 106 0.16 4.56 4.77
N ARG A 107 0.75 3.36 4.90
CA ARG A 107 2.16 3.19 5.26
C ARG A 107 2.83 2.35 4.19
N TYR A 108 4.08 2.67 3.87
CA TYR A 108 4.91 1.80 3.05
C TYR A 108 6.34 1.78 3.55
N SER A 109 7.05 0.71 3.18
CA SER A 109 8.48 0.54 3.41
C SER A 109 9.11 -0.10 2.17
N LEU A 110 10.15 0.54 1.63
CA LEU A 110 10.93 0.08 0.50
C LEU A 110 12.14 -0.70 1.01
N ILE A 111 12.30 -1.94 0.51
CA ILE A 111 13.33 -2.89 0.94
C ILE A 111 14.36 -3.21 -0.15
N ALA A 112 14.17 -2.75 -1.38
CA ALA A 112 15.06 -3.07 -2.49
C ALA A 112 15.81 -1.84 -3.04
N GLU A 113 17.14 -1.96 -3.11
CA GLU A 113 17.98 -1.32 -4.12
C GLU A 113 18.22 -2.37 -5.21
N VAL A 114 17.57 -2.26 -6.38
CA VAL A 114 17.76 -3.27 -7.45
C VAL A 114 18.70 -2.73 -8.48
N ASP A 115 19.94 -3.20 -8.41
CA ASP A 115 20.93 -2.95 -9.42
C ASP A 115 20.84 -3.96 -10.58
N PRO A 116 20.47 -3.56 -11.81
CA PRO A 116 20.39 -4.50 -12.93
C PRO A 116 21.77 -4.94 -13.45
N ASP A 117 22.83 -4.14 -13.23
CA ASP A 117 24.13 -4.26 -13.94
C ASP A 117 25.39 -4.03 -13.08
N GLY A 118 25.26 -3.56 -11.85
CA GLY A 118 26.31 -2.85 -11.08
C GLY A 118 26.11 -1.31 -10.96
N GLY A 119 24.99 -0.73 -11.44
CA GLY A 119 24.40 0.55 -11.03
C GLY A 119 22.93 0.48 -10.51
N GLY A 120 22.75 0.40 -9.18
CA GLY A 120 21.48 0.32 -8.42
C GLY A 120 20.31 1.21 -8.86
N VAL A 121 19.11 0.64 -8.95
CA VAL A 121 17.85 1.39 -8.88
C VAL A 121 17.72 1.93 -7.46
N ARG A 122 17.95 3.24 -7.33
CA ARG A 122 17.71 3.98 -6.10
C ARG A 122 16.23 4.35 -6.01
N ILE A 123 15.46 3.46 -5.41
CA ILE A 123 14.01 3.66 -5.21
C ILE A 123 13.76 4.70 -4.12
N CYS A 124 14.59 4.70 -3.07
CA CYS A 124 14.46 5.63 -1.97
C CYS A 124 14.88 7.05 -2.35
N ARG A 125 14.05 8.02 -1.98
CA ARG A 125 14.34 9.45 -2.19
C ARG A 125 15.20 9.99 -1.05
N GLY A 126 16.51 10.01 -1.25
CA GLY A 126 17.47 10.32 -0.19
C GLY A 126 17.48 9.19 0.84
N ASP A 127 17.10 9.50 2.08
CA ASP A 127 16.96 8.54 3.19
C ASP A 127 15.49 8.09 3.40
N HIS A 128 14.57 8.54 2.54
CA HIS A 128 13.15 8.20 2.63
C HIS A 128 12.86 6.92 1.87
N CYS A 129 12.99 5.79 2.56
CA CYS A 129 12.51 4.48 2.10
C CYS A 129 11.12 4.16 2.65
N ASP A 130 10.62 4.95 3.60
CA ASP A 130 9.36 4.73 4.27
C ASP A 130 8.43 5.92 4.08
N GLY A 131 7.13 5.64 4.06
CA GLY A 131 6.08 6.65 4.03
C GLY A 131 5.00 6.35 5.05
N ASP A 132 4.43 7.41 5.62
CA ASP A 132 3.33 7.32 6.59
C ASP A 132 2.42 8.54 6.42
N TYR A 133 1.24 8.31 5.85
CA TYR A 133 0.33 9.36 5.43
C TYR A 133 -1.08 9.13 5.94
N ILE A 134 -1.80 10.22 6.16
CA ILE A 134 -3.23 10.20 6.45
C ILE A 134 -3.96 10.68 5.20
N PHE A 135 -4.71 9.80 4.56
CA PHE A 135 -5.47 10.14 3.37
C PHE A 135 -6.96 10.25 3.67
N LYS A 136 -7.59 11.17 2.95
CA LYS A 136 -9.04 11.32 2.90
C LYS A 136 -9.57 10.73 1.61
N GLN A 137 -10.77 10.17 1.66
CA GLN A 137 -11.43 9.68 0.47
C GLN A 137 -11.80 10.86 -0.44
N LEU A 138 -11.38 10.80 -1.70
CA LEU A 138 -11.68 11.81 -2.72
C LEU A 138 -12.98 11.48 -3.46
N THR A 139 -13.12 10.22 -3.87
CA THR A 139 -14.28 9.75 -4.62
C THR A 139 -15.42 9.42 -3.67
N ARG A 140 -16.66 9.76 -4.04
CA ARG A 140 -17.81 9.25 -3.30
C ARG A 140 -17.78 7.70 -3.36
N PRO A 141 -17.89 6.99 -2.22
CA PRO A 141 -17.91 5.54 -2.24
C PRO A 141 -19.07 5.07 -3.15
N LEU A 142 -18.89 3.90 -3.78
CA LEU A 142 -20.04 3.14 -4.25
C LEU A 142 -21.00 2.99 -3.08
N GLU A 143 -22.30 3.16 -3.31
CA GLU A 143 -23.27 2.98 -2.23
C GLU A 143 -23.09 1.58 -1.65
N CYS A 144 -22.68 1.57 -0.39
CA CYS A 144 -22.40 0.36 0.33
C CYS A 144 -23.49 0.15 1.35
N GLU A 145 -24.25 -0.94 1.15
CA GLU A 145 -25.15 -1.43 2.19
C GLU A 145 -24.28 -2.06 3.28
N LYS A 146 -24.09 -1.33 4.38
CA LYS A 146 -23.46 -1.83 5.62
C LYS A 146 -24.44 -2.74 6.38
#